data_AF-A0A1U9Z3G6-F1
#
_entry.id   AF-A0A1U9Z3G6-F1
#
_cell.length_a   1.000
_cell.length_b   1.000
_cell.length_c   1.000
_cell.angle_alpha   90.00
_cell.angle_beta   90.00
_cell.angle_gamma   90.00
#
_symmetry.space_group_name_H-M   'P 1'
#
loop_
_entity.id
_entity.type
_entity.pdbx_description
1 polymer ?
#
loop_
_entity_poly.entity_id
_entity_poly.type
_entity_poly.pdbx_seq_one_letter_code
_entity_poly.pdbx_strand_id
1 'polypeptide(L)'
;MKKRPDGIKTYKGPAGGWGALKAVAEALSHQNLAAQGAATLLKANQPEGFDCPGCAWPDSKHTSSLRDGDLIDIHAVTVDGPKHTVHGYTAVAYDLPPGSVGGYYPEMNAVVAIGHYDRLSGTPAYKGVPVRIVRSASA
;
A
#
# COMPACT_ATOMS: atom_id res chain seq x y z
N MET A 1 2.34 -12.55 -30.60
CA MET A 1 2.90 -12.07 -29.31
C MET A 1 4.14 -11.24 -29.61
N LYS A 2 4.19 -9.96 -29.22
CA LYS A 2 5.34 -9.07 -29.52
C LYS A 2 6.58 -9.52 -28.73
N LYS A 3 7.78 -9.33 -29.29
CA LYS A 3 9.07 -9.63 -28.65
C LYS A 3 9.23 -8.76 -27.38
N ARG A 4 9.68 -9.38 -26.28
CA ARG A 4 9.87 -8.69 -24.99
C ARG A 4 11.09 -7.76 -25.05
N PRO A 5 11.09 -6.58 -24.37
CA PRO A 5 12.21 -5.66 -24.37
C PRO A 5 13.52 -6.27 -23.87
N ASP A 6 14.64 -5.77 -24.39
CA ASP A 6 15.98 -6.19 -24.01
C ASP A 6 16.28 -5.86 -22.53
N GLY A 7 17.00 -6.75 -21.85
CA GLY A 7 17.33 -6.63 -20.41
C GLY A 7 16.33 -7.28 -19.46
N ILE A 8 15.12 -7.62 -19.90
CA ILE A 8 14.13 -8.33 -19.07
C ILE A 8 14.39 -9.84 -19.12
N LYS A 9 15.12 -10.36 -18.12
CA LYS A 9 15.39 -11.79 -17.98
C LYS A 9 14.10 -12.58 -17.72
N THR A 10 13.97 -13.75 -18.33
CA THR A 10 12.82 -14.63 -18.06
C THR A 10 12.98 -15.24 -16.68
N TYR A 11 12.15 -14.81 -15.74
CA TYR A 11 12.06 -15.43 -14.43
C TYR A 11 11.28 -16.75 -14.55
N LYS A 12 11.92 -17.87 -14.24
CA LYS A 12 11.33 -19.22 -14.26
C LYS A 12 11.03 -19.74 -12.84
N GLY A 13 11.37 -18.97 -11.81
CA GLY A 13 11.15 -19.33 -10.42
C GLY A 13 9.70 -19.07 -9.97
N PRO A 14 9.31 -19.59 -8.80
CA PRO A 14 8.03 -19.24 -8.18
C PRO A 14 8.02 -17.76 -7.77
N ALA A 15 6.86 -17.10 -7.82
CA ALA A 15 6.70 -15.69 -7.43
C ALA A 15 6.98 -15.44 -5.93
N GLY A 16 6.84 -16.49 -5.10
CA GLY A 16 7.16 -16.49 -3.67
C GLY A 16 8.12 -17.63 -3.29
N GLY A 17 8.69 -17.57 -2.08
CA GLY A 17 9.63 -18.57 -1.55
C GLY A 17 11.02 -17.99 -1.26
N TRP A 18 12.04 -18.85 -1.22
CA TRP A 18 13.41 -18.46 -0.80
C TRP A 18 14.04 -17.35 -1.66
N GLY A 19 13.77 -17.34 -2.97
CA GLY A 19 14.24 -16.27 -3.86
C GLY A 19 13.61 -14.91 -3.53
N ALA A 20 12.33 -14.88 -3.19
CA ALA A 20 11.63 -13.67 -2.77
C ALA A 20 12.11 -13.18 -1.40
N LEU A 21 12.32 -14.09 -0.44
CA LEU A 21 12.89 -13.77 0.87
C LEU A 21 14.28 -13.14 0.74
N LYS A 22 15.14 -13.71 -0.12
CA LYS A 22 16.47 -13.16 -0.40
C LYS A 22 16.37 -11.75 -1.00
N ALA A 23 15.48 -11.54 -1.98
CA ALA A 23 15.27 -10.23 -2.60
C ALA A 23 14.77 -9.18 -1.59
N VAL A 24 13.85 -9.55 -0.68
CA VAL A 24 13.39 -8.67 0.40
C VAL A 24 14.55 -8.33 1.34
N ALA A 25 15.37 -9.30 1.74
CA ALA A 25 16.53 -9.05 2.59
C ALA A 25 17.56 -8.11 1.93
N GLU A 26 17.83 -8.30 0.64
CA GLU A 26 18.69 -7.41 -0.15
C GLU A 26 18.09 -6.00 -0.22
N ALA A 27 16.80 -5.86 -0.54
CA ALA A 27 16.13 -4.57 -0.63
C ALA A 27 16.13 -3.79 0.70
N LEU A 28 15.82 -4.47 1.81
CA LEU A 28 15.86 -3.88 3.15
C LEU A 28 17.28 -3.40 3.53
N SER A 29 18.29 -4.16 3.15
CA SER A 29 19.70 -3.81 3.37
C SER A 29 20.11 -2.59 2.55
N HIS A 30 19.75 -2.55 1.26
CA HIS A 30 20.03 -1.43 0.37
C HIS A 30 19.36 -0.12 0.80
N GLN A 31 18.22 -0.20 1.49
CA GLN A 31 17.49 0.97 1.96
C GLN A 31 17.99 1.53 3.30
N ASN A 32 18.99 0.90 3.94
CA ASN A 32 19.44 1.21 5.31
C ASN A 32 18.31 1.13 6.36
N LEU A 33 17.30 0.30 6.10
CA LEU A 33 16.11 0.14 6.95
C LEU A 33 15.95 -1.31 7.38
N ALA A 34 17.03 -2.06 7.60
CA ALA A 34 16.94 -3.49 7.91
C ALA A 34 16.04 -3.78 9.12
N ALA A 35 16.22 -3.04 10.23
CA ALA A 35 15.42 -3.25 11.44
C ALA A 35 14.00 -2.65 11.33
N GLN A 36 13.89 -1.36 11.00
CA GLN A 36 12.60 -0.68 10.88
C GLN A 36 11.76 -1.23 9.74
N GLY A 37 12.36 -1.49 8.58
CA GLY A 37 11.68 -2.08 7.42
C GLY A 37 11.24 -3.52 7.67
N ALA A 38 12.02 -4.34 8.35
CA ALA A 38 11.55 -5.68 8.77
C ALA A 38 10.38 -5.59 9.76
N ALA A 39 10.47 -4.71 10.76
CA ALA A 39 9.37 -4.49 11.72
C ALA A 39 8.10 -3.95 11.03
N THR A 40 8.25 -3.09 10.03
CA THR A 40 7.17 -2.59 9.19
C THR A 40 6.57 -3.71 8.35
N LEU A 41 7.38 -4.55 7.69
CA LEU A 41 6.86 -5.70 6.92
C LEU A 41 6.10 -6.70 7.78
N LEU A 42 6.54 -6.93 9.02
CA LEU A 42 5.81 -7.79 9.96
C LEU A 42 4.45 -7.20 10.39
N LYS A 43 4.25 -5.89 10.23
CA LYS A 43 2.99 -5.20 10.49
C LYS A 43 2.14 -4.98 9.24
N ALA A 44 2.69 -5.23 8.06
CA ALA A 44 1.95 -5.10 6.80
C ALA A 44 0.85 -6.16 6.74
N ASN A 45 -0.39 -5.75 6.46
CA ASN A 45 -1.57 -6.59 6.34
C ASN A 45 -1.85 -7.44 7.60
N GLN A 46 -1.51 -6.92 8.78
CA GLN A 46 -1.87 -7.54 10.07
C GLN A 46 -3.10 -6.85 10.69
N PRO A 47 -3.91 -7.53 11.53
CA PRO A 47 -5.11 -6.95 12.13
C PRO A 47 -4.91 -5.63 12.88
N GLU A 48 -3.79 -5.52 13.61
CA GLU A 48 -3.39 -4.32 14.37
C GLU A 48 -2.25 -3.54 13.67
N GLY A 49 -2.09 -3.78 12.36
CA GLY A 49 -0.98 -3.32 11.53
C GLY A 49 -1.29 -2.12 10.65
N PHE A 50 -0.78 -2.12 9.42
CA PHE A 50 -1.13 -1.14 8.38
C PHE A 50 -1.28 -1.81 7.02
N ASP A 51 -1.87 -1.05 6.10
CA ASP A 51 -2.43 -1.58 4.87
C ASP A 51 -1.68 -1.10 3.63
N CYS A 52 -1.46 -1.98 2.66
CA CYS A 52 -1.02 -1.58 1.33
C CYS A 52 -2.23 -1.06 0.51
N PRO A 53 -2.15 0.08 -0.18
CA PRO A 53 -3.25 0.69 -0.92
C PRO A 53 -3.38 0.13 -2.36
N GLY A 54 -2.82 -1.06 -2.62
CA GLY A 54 -2.85 -1.68 -3.93
C GLY A 54 -4.20 -2.38 -4.19
N CYS A 55 -5.11 -1.67 -4.87
CA CYS A 55 -6.34 -2.12 -5.54
C CYS A 55 -7.30 -3.09 -4.81
N ALA A 56 -8.56 -2.62 -4.69
CA ALA A 56 -9.81 -3.18 -4.14
C ALA A 56 -10.03 -2.96 -2.62
N TRP A 57 -11.22 -3.23 -2.09
CA TRP A 57 -11.66 -2.95 -0.70
C TRP A 57 -11.96 -4.24 0.08
N PRO A 58 -11.85 -4.31 1.43
CA PRO A 58 -11.94 -5.53 2.25
C PRO A 58 -13.35 -6.10 2.43
N ASP A 59 -13.40 -7.44 2.46
CA ASP A 59 -14.61 -8.24 2.71
C ASP A 59 -15.16 -7.91 4.10
N SER A 60 -16.47 -7.96 4.17
CA SER A 60 -17.37 -7.68 5.28
C SER A 60 -17.13 -8.45 6.59
N LYS A 61 -16.11 -9.31 6.69
CA LYS A 61 -16.06 -10.25 7.82
C LYS A 61 -15.22 -9.83 9.02
N HIS A 62 -14.00 -9.30 8.93
CA HIS A 62 -13.22 -9.07 10.16
C HIS A 62 -12.16 -7.97 10.00
N THR A 63 -12.38 -6.78 10.60
CA THR A 63 -11.40 -5.87 11.29
C THR A 63 -11.79 -4.38 11.22
N SER A 64 -12.52 -3.95 10.18
CA SER A 64 -12.91 -2.55 9.99
C SER A 64 -14.20 -2.19 10.74
N SER A 65 -14.23 -1.03 11.41
CA SER A 65 -15.47 -0.48 12.00
C SER A 65 -16.36 0.25 10.99
N LEU A 66 -15.94 0.33 9.72
CA LEU A 66 -16.64 1.02 8.62
C LEU A 66 -17.61 0.06 7.91
N ARG A 67 -18.68 0.62 7.39
CA ARG A 67 -19.74 -0.05 6.62
C ARG A 67 -19.75 0.45 5.19
N ASP A 68 -20.31 -0.36 4.30
CA ASP A 68 -20.64 0.08 2.96
C ASP A 68 -21.51 1.35 3.00
N GLY A 69 -21.17 2.33 2.18
CA GLY A 69 -21.83 3.64 2.13
C GLY A 69 -21.37 4.65 3.17
N ASP A 70 -20.50 4.30 4.13
CA ASP A 70 -19.97 5.26 5.09
C ASP A 70 -19.18 6.38 4.39
N LEU A 71 -19.34 7.62 4.85
CA LEU A 71 -18.50 8.73 4.43
C LEU A 71 -17.18 8.71 5.22
N ILE A 72 -16.06 8.81 4.53
CA ILE A 72 -14.72 8.61 5.08
C ILE A 72 -13.72 9.68 4.63
N ASP A 73 -12.74 9.89 5.49
CA ASP A 73 -11.53 10.66 5.19
C ASP A 73 -10.33 9.71 5.22
N ILE A 74 -9.35 9.96 4.36
CA ILE A 74 -8.17 9.12 4.18
C ILE A 74 -6.92 9.97 4.40
N HIS A 75 -6.09 9.57 5.36
CA HIS A 75 -4.85 10.23 5.72
C HIS A 75 -3.66 9.36 5.32
N ALA A 76 -2.72 9.89 4.55
CA ALA A 76 -1.44 9.21 4.33
C ALA A 76 -0.64 9.15 5.64
N VAL A 77 -0.03 8.01 5.93
CA VAL A 77 0.92 7.86 7.03
C VAL A 77 2.30 8.23 6.50
N THR A 78 2.75 9.44 6.80
CA THR A 78 4.07 9.95 6.40
C THR A 78 4.97 10.11 7.62
N VAL A 79 6.27 9.88 7.43
CA VAL A 79 7.25 9.94 8.53
C VAL A 79 7.68 11.37 8.82
N ASP A 80 7.74 12.25 7.81
CA ASP A 80 8.07 13.68 7.92
C ASP A 80 7.65 14.46 6.66
N GLY A 81 6.38 14.87 6.54
CA GLY A 81 5.92 15.61 5.36
C GLY A 81 4.54 16.24 5.52
N PRO A 82 4.05 16.97 4.50
CA PRO A 82 2.70 17.52 4.50
C PRO A 82 1.67 16.42 4.80
N LYS A 83 0.62 16.76 5.56
CA LYS A 83 -0.51 15.86 5.78
C LYS A 83 -1.28 15.71 4.47
N HIS A 84 -0.93 14.69 3.70
CA HIS A 84 -1.66 14.30 2.52
C HIS A 84 -2.98 13.65 2.95
N THR A 85 -4.09 14.37 2.80
CA THR A 85 -5.42 13.92 3.22
C THR A 85 -6.43 14.19 2.12
N VAL A 86 -7.39 13.29 1.98
CA VAL A 86 -8.58 13.48 1.15
C VAL A 86 -9.83 13.25 2.00
N HIS A 87 -10.90 13.96 1.70
CA HIS A 87 -12.11 14.02 2.53
C HIS A 87 -13.37 13.71 1.75
N GLY A 88 -14.39 13.18 2.45
CA GLY A 88 -15.73 13.03 1.90
C GLY A 88 -15.87 11.93 0.84
N TYR A 89 -15.09 10.86 0.95
CA TYR A 89 -15.19 9.70 0.05
C TYR A 89 -16.21 8.71 0.58
N THR A 90 -16.85 7.95 -0.30
CA THR A 90 -17.75 6.87 0.10
C THR A 90 -16.99 5.56 0.18
N ALA A 91 -17.09 4.88 1.32
CA ALA A 91 -16.62 3.51 1.47
C ALA A 91 -17.51 2.55 0.66
N VAL A 92 -16.91 1.72 -0.18
CA VAL A 92 -17.63 0.72 -0.99
C VAL A 92 -17.07 -0.67 -0.66
N ALA A 93 -17.89 -1.58 -0.16
CA ALA A 93 -17.47 -2.92 0.23
C ALA A 93 -17.11 -3.81 -0.97
N TYR A 94 -15.96 -4.48 -0.91
CA TYR A 94 -15.50 -5.51 -1.87
C TYR A 94 -14.87 -6.67 -1.08
N ASP A 95 -14.46 -7.75 -1.74
CA ASP A 95 -13.69 -8.83 -1.09
C ASP A 95 -12.19 -8.64 -1.31
N LEU A 96 -11.50 -8.06 -0.32
CA LEU A 96 -10.02 -8.00 -0.24
C LEU A 96 -9.46 -8.65 1.02
N PRO A 97 -8.15 -9.01 0.96
CA PRO A 97 -7.39 -9.34 2.16
C PRO A 97 -7.55 -8.26 3.25
N PRO A 98 -7.72 -8.68 4.52
CA PRO A 98 -7.75 -7.75 5.64
C PRO A 98 -6.51 -6.87 5.64
N GLY A 99 -6.73 -5.61 5.95
CA GLY A 99 -5.66 -4.63 5.96
C GLY A 99 -5.19 -4.24 4.54
N SER A 100 -6.09 -4.08 3.60
CA SER A 100 -5.79 -3.52 2.28
C SER A 100 -6.91 -2.59 1.86
N VAL A 101 -6.60 -1.57 1.10
CA VAL A 101 -7.60 -0.62 0.58
C VAL A 101 -7.28 -0.26 -0.86
N GLY A 102 -8.31 0.12 -1.61
CA GLY A 102 -8.19 0.59 -2.97
C GLY A 102 -8.96 1.88 -3.07
N GLY A 103 -8.37 2.86 -3.73
CA GLY A 103 -9.06 4.08 -4.11
C GLY A 103 -8.91 4.35 -5.59
N TYR A 104 -9.81 5.18 -6.10
CA TYR A 104 -9.83 5.52 -7.51
C TYR A 104 -8.72 6.52 -7.84
N TYR A 105 -8.08 6.31 -9.00
CA TYR A 105 -7.16 7.28 -9.57
C TYR A 105 -7.89 8.09 -10.63
N PRO A 106 -7.62 9.41 -10.74
CA PRO A 106 -6.45 10.13 -10.21
C PRO A 106 -6.57 10.68 -8.78
N GLU A 107 -7.69 10.53 -8.10
CA GLU A 107 -8.01 11.17 -6.82
C GLU A 107 -7.04 10.73 -5.71
N MET A 108 -6.67 9.44 -5.70
CA MET A 108 -5.70 8.90 -4.73
C MET A 108 -4.27 9.39 -4.96
N ASN A 109 -3.95 10.11 -6.05
CA ASN A 109 -2.65 10.75 -6.18
C ASN A 109 -2.38 11.73 -5.02
N ALA A 110 -3.43 12.34 -4.46
CA ALA A 110 -3.31 13.28 -3.36
C ALA A 110 -2.73 12.67 -2.09
N VAL A 111 -2.90 11.35 -1.88
CA VAL A 111 -2.33 10.62 -0.72
C VAL A 111 -0.95 10.04 -1.00
N VAL A 112 -0.46 10.07 -2.24
CA VAL A 112 0.88 9.57 -2.60
C VAL A 112 1.94 10.61 -2.27
N ALA A 113 2.70 10.39 -1.20
CA ALA A 113 3.83 11.25 -0.86
C ALA A 113 4.96 11.06 -1.88
N ILE A 114 5.36 12.13 -2.57
CA ILE A 114 6.47 12.10 -3.55
C ILE A 114 7.79 11.65 -2.90
N GLY A 115 7.96 11.90 -1.60
CA GLY A 115 9.13 11.43 -0.83
C GLY A 115 9.16 9.92 -0.58
N HIS A 116 8.06 9.20 -0.81
CA HIS A 116 7.98 7.75 -0.66
C HIS A 116 8.06 7.07 -2.04
N TYR A 117 9.29 6.83 -2.48
CA TYR A 117 9.59 6.24 -3.77
C TYR A 117 10.74 5.22 -3.67
N ASP A 118 10.81 4.32 -4.64
CA ASP A 118 11.94 3.41 -4.79
C ASP A 118 13.19 4.18 -5.25
N ARG A 119 14.23 4.20 -4.43
CA ARG A 119 15.45 5.02 -4.67
C ARG A 119 16.21 4.67 -5.95
N LEU A 120 16.01 3.46 -6.49
CA LEU A 120 16.72 3.01 -7.70
C LEU A 120 15.99 3.45 -8.97
N SER A 121 14.67 3.27 -9.01
CA SER A 121 13.86 3.56 -10.20
C SER A 121 13.24 4.96 -10.20
N GLY A 122 13.18 5.62 -9.05
CA GLY A 122 12.43 6.87 -8.87
C GLY A 122 10.91 6.68 -8.83
N THR A 123 10.42 5.44 -8.87
CA THR A 123 8.99 5.14 -8.95
C THR A 123 8.30 5.41 -7.60
N PRO A 124 7.27 6.27 -7.53
CA PRO A 124 6.50 6.49 -6.31
C PRO A 124 5.76 5.23 -5.85
N ALA A 125 5.49 5.13 -4.55
CA ALA A 125 4.86 3.98 -3.92
C ALA A 125 3.33 3.85 -4.18
N TYR A 126 2.87 4.01 -5.42
CA TYR A 126 1.44 4.03 -5.78
C TYR A 126 0.62 2.85 -5.25
N LYS A 127 1.20 1.64 -5.23
CA LYS A 127 0.53 0.42 -4.73
C LYS A 127 0.94 0.04 -3.30
N GLY A 128 1.58 0.97 -2.57
CA GLY A 128 2.23 0.73 -1.27
C GLY A 128 2.12 1.89 -0.27
N VAL A 129 1.41 2.98 -0.57
CA VAL A 129 1.19 4.10 0.36
C VAL A 129 0.42 3.69 1.63
N PRO A 130 1.05 3.69 2.81
CA PRO A 130 0.34 3.41 4.04
C PRO A 130 -0.67 4.54 4.34
N VAL A 131 -1.91 4.19 4.66
CA VAL A 131 -2.97 5.15 4.96
C VAL A 131 -3.71 4.80 6.25
N ARG A 132 -4.36 5.79 6.84
CA ARG A 132 -5.34 5.65 7.93
C ARG A 132 -6.68 6.17 7.45
N ILE A 133 -7.72 5.37 7.63
CA ILE A 133 -9.10 5.72 7.26
C ILE A 133 -9.88 6.03 8.52
N VAL A 134 -10.65 7.12 8.49
CA VAL A 134 -11.55 7.51 9.57
C VAL A 134 -12.92 7.85 9.01
N ARG A 135 -13.99 7.70 9.81
CA ARG A 135 -15.29 8.25 9.44
C ARG A 135 -15.15 9.76 9.27
N SER A 136 -15.71 10.30 8.20
CA SER A 136 -15.68 11.74 7.95
C SER A 136 -16.56 12.46 8.97
N ALA A 137 -16.07 13.60 9.46
CA ALA A 137 -16.86 14.51 10.31
C ALA A 137 -17.70 15.49 9.47
N SER A 138 -17.51 15.51 8.15
CA SER A 138 -18.15 16.43 7.23
C SER A 138 -19.43 15.79 6.69
N ALA A 139 -20.55 15.92 7.40
CA ALA A 139 -21.87 15.54 6.91
C ALA A 139 -22.54 16.72 6.20
#